data_AF-A0A2V8BJ53-F1
#
_entry.id   AF-A0A2V8BJ53-F1
#
_cell.length_a   1.000
_cell.length_b   1.000
_cell.length_c   1.000
_cell.angle_alpha   90.00
_cell.angle_beta   90.00
_cell.angle_gamma   90.00
#
_symmetry.space_group_name_H-M   'P 1'
#
loop_
_entity.id
_entity.type
_entity.pdbx_description
1 polymer ?
#
loop_
_entity_poly.entity_id
_entity_poly.type
_entity_poly.pdbx_seq_one_letter_code
_entity_poly.pdbx_strand_id
1 'polypeptide(L)'
;MRVAQADPEPGRQPVSRDNETGRGRMEIDRRAFIASLGGTAAVAAMDSEAKADALEHYMEEQLNDQVAQQGGQPEKFPTVAEIEAQIETRNVRRGAGSLFASGRGNVKKLQPMPKNATLLDFFKLRFDPANHVLQSATRAMKTGMSEEIILACLCHDVVLNLIKPDHGWWGAQLFEPYVPEKTTFAIRYHQTLRFYPDPEAGYEYPDQYYRIFGTDYTPPPHIEATYKMLKNHKWYMEPRLVTVNDLYAFDPNAKVSIDPFMDIVGRHFKQPKEGLGMDNSPSAHMWRTIANPDSPL
;
A
#
# COMPACT_ATOMS: atom_id res chain seq x y z
N MET A 1 -51.02 14.57 52.10
CA MET A 1 -49.87 15.48 51.85
C MET A 1 -50.10 16.16 50.51
N ARG A 2 -50.00 17.50 50.41
CA ARG A 2 -49.90 18.23 49.12
C ARG A 2 -48.44 18.06 48.62
N VAL A 3 -47.97 18.30 47.39
CA VAL A 3 -48.24 19.24 46.25
C VAL A 3 -47.67 18.53 45.00
N ALA A 4 -48.14 18.59 43.75
CA ALA A 4 -49.36 19.09 43.06
C ALA A 4 -49.48 18.35 41.68
N GLN A 5 -50.40 18.78 40.80
CA GLN A 5 -50.41 18.45 39.37
C GLN A 5 -49.64 19.51 38.55
N ALA A 6 -49.19 19.14 37.36
CA ALA A 6 -48.87 20.07 36.26
C ALA A 6 -49.33 19.43 34.94
N ASP A 7 -50.00 20.21 34.09
CA ASP A 7 -50.69 19.76 32.87
C ASP A 7 -49.98 20.30 31.59
N PRO A 8 -50.39 19.94 30.36
CA PRO A 8 -49.44 19.51 29.34
C PRO A 8 -49.21 20.49 28.18
N GLU A 9 -48.32 20.10 27.25
CA GLU A 9 -48.22 20.40 25.80
C GLU A 9 -46.75 20.53 25.36
N PRO A 10 -46.41 20.45 24.05
CA PRO A 10 -47.00 19.59 23.02
C PRO A 10 -45.93 18.79 22.23
N GLY A 11 -46.38 17.90 21.34
CA GLY A 11 -45.59 17.52 20.16
C GLY A 11 -44.39 16.56 20.35
N ARG A 12 -44.66 15.27 20.61
CA ARG A 12 -43.79 14.19 20.13
C ARG A 12 -44.56 13.26 19.21
N GLN A 13 -44.23 13.33 17.92
CA GLN A 13 -44.59 12.31 16.93
C GLN A 13 -43.92 10.96 17.30
N PRO A 14 -44.47 9.81 16.86
CA PRO A 14 -43.82 8.53 17.04
C PRO A 14 -42.43 8.53 16.39
N VAL A 15 -41.48 7.83 17.00
CA VAL A 15 -40.10 7.72 16.49
C VAL A 15 -40.12 7.06 15.11
N SER A 16 -39.83 7.84 14.07
CA SER A 16 -39.55 7.29 12.75
C SER A 16 -38.31 6.39 12.85
N ARG A 17 -38.39 5.21 12.22
CA ARG A 17 -37.20 4.43 11.88
C ARG A 17 -36.42 5.17 10.78
N ASP A 18 -35.38 4.51 10.30
CA ASP A 18 -34.68 4.86 9.08
C ASP A 18 -33.80 6.12 9.21
N ASN A 19 -32.67 5.93 9.88
CA ASN A 19 -31.46 6.67 9.54
C ASN A 19 -30.30 5.67 9.46
N GLU A 20 -29.98 5.26 8.23
CA GLU A 20 -28.95 4.27 7.94
C GLU A 20 -27.56 4.86 8.19
N THR A 21 -26.64 4.07 8.76
CA THR A 21 -25.20 4.01 8.39
C THR A 21 -24.47 2.93 9.19
N GLY A 22 -24.98 1.69 9.16
CA GLY A 22 -24.24 0.55 9.70
C GLY A 22 -23.03 0.23 8.82
N ARG A 23 -21.81 0.21 9.38
CA ARG A 23 -20.63 -0.37 8.73
C ARG A 23 -19.64 -0.92 9.76
N GLY A 24 -19.26 -2.18 9.61
CA GLY A 24 -17.99 -2.70 10.17
C GLY A 24 -18.03 -3.36 11.55
N ARG A 25 -18.99 -4.26 11.81
CA ARG A 25 -18.77 -5.37 12.75
C ARG A 25 -19.50 -6.63 12.29
N MET A 26 -18.77 -7.74 12.21
CA MET A 26 -19.35 -9.07 11.97
C MET A 26 -19.88 -9.58 13.31
N GLU A 27 -21.20 -9.70 13.47
CA GLU A 27 -21.81 -10.21 14.69
C GLU A 27 -21.86 -11.74 14.66
N ILE A 28 -21.02 -12.38 15.48
CA ILE A 28 -20.90 -13.84 15.53
C ILE A 28 -22.04 -14.41 16.40
N ASP A 29 -22.90 -15.25 15.82
CA ASP A 29 -23.83 -16.06 16.61
C ASP A 29 -23.04 -17.10 17.43
N ARG A 30 -22.86 -16.78 18.71
CA ARG A 30 -22.18 -17.64 19.68
C ARG A 30 -22.81 -19.01 19.86
N ARG A 31 -24.10 -19.19 19.58
CA ARG A 31 -24.77 -20.50 19.65
C ARG A 31 -24.44 -21.36 18.43
N ALA A 32 -24.43 -20.77 17.24
CA ALA A 32 -23.99 -21.46 16.03
C ALA A 32 -22.51 -21.87 16.12
N PHE A 33 -21.64 -20.94 16.53
CA PHE A 33 -20.21 -21.19 16.73
C PHE A 33 -19.91 -22.28 17.78
N ILE A 34 -20.60 -22.25 18.93
CA ILE A 34 -20.43 -23.30 19.95
C ILE A 34 -20.99 -24.65 19.47
N ALA A 35 -21.98 -24.66 18.57
CA ALA A 35 -22.52 -25.90 17.99
C ALA A 35 -21.60 -26.52 16.93
N SER A 36 -20.97 -25.72 16.06
CA SER A 36 -20.01 -26.23 15.05
C SER A 36 -18.79 -26.88 15.71
N LEU A 37 -18.33 -26.33 16.85
CA LEU A 37 -17.25 -26.91 17.65
C LEU A 37 -17.67 -28.10 18.55
N GLY A 38 -18.81 -28.75 18.28
CA GLY A 38 -19.25 -29.95 19.01
C GLY A 38 -19.93 -29.69 20.36
N GLY A 39 -20.30 -28.45 20.66
CA GLY A 39 -21.05 -28.05 21.85
C GLY A 39 -20.21 -27.51 23.00
N THR A 40 -20.89 -26.98 24.02
CA THR A 40 -20.27 -26.28 25.17
C THR A 40 -19.22 -27.10 25.90
N ALA A 41 -19.38 -28.42 26.00
CA ALA A 41 -18.45 -29.32 26.69
C ALA A 41 -17.11 -29.48 25.92
N ALA A 42 -17.17 -29.57 24.58
CA ALA A 42 -15.97 -29.64 23.74
C ALA A 42 -15.20 -28.32 23.78
N VAL A 43 -15.92 -27.19 23.60
CA VAL A 43 -15.34 -25.84 23.73
C VAL A 43 -14.76 -25.60 25.13
N ALA A 44 -15.37 -26.11 26.20
CA ALA A 44 -14.81 -25.98 27.54
C ALA A 44 -13.44 -26.68 27.71
N ALA A 45 -13.23 -27.82 27.03
CA ALA A 45 -12.03 -28.65 27.13
C ALA A 45 -10.84 -28.17 26.28
N MET A 46 -11.05 -27.31 25.28
CA MET A 46 -9.97 -26.67 24.52
C MET A 46 -9.16 -25.71 25.40
N ASP A 47 -7.88 -25.47 25.09
CA ASP A 47 -7.10 -24.37 25.68
C ASP A 47 -7.46 -23.01 25.05
N SER A 48 -6.77 -21.94 25.44
CA SER A 48 -7.04 -20.57 25.00
C SER A 48 -6.58 -20.24 23.59
N GLU A 49 -5.57 -20.95 23.06
CA GLU A 49 -5.02 -20.71 21.72
C GLU A 49 -5.82 -21.51 20.69
N ALA A 50 -6.13 -22.78 20.98
CA ALA A 50 -7.08 -23.58 20.20
C ALA A 50 -8.47 -22.93 20.07
N LYS A 51 -8.90 -22.13 21.07
CA LYS A 51 -10.12 -21.31 21.03
C LYS A 51 -10.04 -20.08 20.14
N ALA A 52 -8.83 -19.54 19.92
CA ALA A 52 -8.60 -18.41 19.03
C ALA A 52 -8.54 -18.89 17.57
N ASP A 53 -7.73 -19.90 17.29
CA ASP A 53 -7.58 -20.49 15.95
C ASP A 53 -8.93 -21.00 15.40
N ALA A 54 -9.71 -21.69 16.25
CA ALA A 54 -11.06 -22.16 15.89
C ALA A 54 -12.06 -21.01 15.62
N LEU A 55 -11.87 -19.85 16.26
CA LEU A 55 -12.70 -18.66 16.03
C LEU A 55 -12.32 -17.95 14.73
N GLU A 56 -11.02 -17.80 14.44
CA GLU A 56 -10.54 -17.19 13.20
C GLU A 56 -10.90 -18.05 11.98
N HIS A 57 -10.71 -19.38 12.05
CA HIS A 57 -11.09 -20.28 10.96
C HIS A 57 -12.61 -20.28 10.68
N TYR A 58 -13.44 -20.27 11.73
CA TYR A 58 -14.90 -20.13 11.58
C TYR A 58 -15.30 -18.78 10.95
N MET A 59 -14.54 -17.70 11.21
CA MET A 59 -14.76 -16.40 10.56
C MET A 59 -14.33 -16.41 9.08
N GLU A 60 -13.30 -17.16 8.71
CA GLU A 60 -12.93 -17.38 7.30
C GLU A 60 -14.00 -18.20 6.56
N GLU A 61 -14.49 -19.30 7.13
CA GLU A 61 -15.59 -20.07 6.55
C GLU A 61 -16.85 -19.20 6.35
N GLN A 62 -17.25 -18.42 7.37
CA GLN A 62 -18.39 -17.50 7.26
C GLN A 62 -18.18 -16.39 6.22
N LEU A 63 -16.95 -15.92 6.01
CA LEU A 63 -16.64 -14.95 4.95
C LEU A 63 -16.69 -15.59 3.55
N ASN A 64 -16.18 -16.82 3.42
CA ASN A 64 -16.23 -17.59 2.19
C ASN A 64 -17.68 -17.95 1.81
N ASP A 65 -18.52 -18.31 2.79
CA ASP A 65 -19.96 -18.51 2.61
C ASP A 65 -20.68 -17.22 2.18
N GLN A 66 -20.31 -16.05 2.73
CA GLN A 66 -20.87 -14.77 2.28
C GLN A 66 -20.47 -14.42 0.83
N VAL A 67 -19.26 -14.81 0.40
CA VAL A 67 -18.82 -14.67 -1.00
C VAL A 67 -19.56 -15.65 -1.91
N ALA A 68 -19.76 -16.90 -1.49
CA ALA A 68 -20.52 -17.90 -2.23
C ALA A 68 -22.02 -17.53 -2.38
N GLN A 69 -22.64 -17.03 -1.30
CA GLN A 69 -24.04 -16.58 -1.30
C GLN A 69 -24.26 -15.28 -2.08
N GLN A 70 -23.20 -14.50 -2.36
CA GLN A 70 -23.25 -13.36 -3.29
C GLN A 70 -23.21 -13.77 -4.78
N GLY A 71 -23.35 -15.06 -5.09
CA GLY A 71 -23.65 -15.54 -6.44
C GLY A 71 -22.45 -15.50 -7.36
N GLY A 72 -21.51 -16.43 -7.13
CA GLY A 72 -20.21 -16.46 -7.80
C GLY A 72 -20.27 -16.36 -9.33
N GLN A 73 -19.73 -15.27 -9.87
CA GLN A 73 -19.03 -15.32 -11.15
C GLN A 73 -17.54 -15.54 -10.87
N PRO A 74 -16.79 -16.22 -11.77
CA PRO A 74 -15.33 -16.10 -11.76
C PRO A 74 -14.96 -14.61 -11.88
N GLU A 75 -13.89 -14.18 -11.22
CA GLU A 75 -13.55 -12.76 -11.14
C GLU A 75 -13.22 -12.20 -12.54
N LYS A 76 -14.20 -11.57 -13.19
CA LYS A 76 -14.03 -10.96 -14.50
C LYS A 76 -13.17 -9.69 -14.35
N PHE A 77 -11.87 -9.87 -14.44
CA PHE A 77 -10.92 -8.77 -14.61
C PHE A 77 -11.37 -7.86 -15.77
N PRO A 78 -11.27 -6.53 -15.62
CA PRO A 78 -11.71 -5.59 -16.64
C PRO A 78 -10.83 -5.66 -17.89
N THR A 79 -11.31 -5.08 -18.98
CA THR A 79 -10.52 -4.66 -20.13
C THR A 79 -9.92 -3.27 -19.93
N VAL A 80 -8.94 -2.88 -20.76
CA VAL A 80 -8.42 -1.52 -20.85
C VAL A 80 -9.57 -0.53 -21.09
N ALA A 81 -10.49 -0.84 -22.00
CA ALA A 81 -11.66 0.00 -22.29
C ALA A 81 -12.59 0.20 -21.08
N GLU A 82 -12.81 -0.84 -20.26
CA GLU A 82 -13.59 -0.74 -19.01
C GLU A 82 -12.87 0.08 -17.92
N ILE A 83 -11.54 0.20 -17.97
CA ILE A 83 -10.74 1.09 -17.10
C ILE A 83 -10.74 2.53 -17.64
N GLU A 84 -10.69 2.71 -18.96
CA GLU A 84 -10.72 4.02 -19.62
C GLU A 84 -12.09 4.70 -19.51
N ALA A 85 -13.19 3.93 -19.58
CA ALA A 85 -14.54 4.45 -19.33
C ALA A 85 -14.70 5.12 -17.94
N GLN A 86 -13.86 4.75 -16.97
CA GLN A 86 -13.84 5.37 -15.64
C GLN A 86 -13.05 6.71 -15.60
N ILE A 87 -12.44 7.17 -16.70
CA ILE A 87 -11.63 8.40 -16.70
C ILE A 87 -12.49 9.65 -16.45
N GLU A 88 -13.73 9.67 -16.95
CA GLU A 88 -14.66 10.80 -16.81
C GLU A 88 -15.56 10.69 -15.58
N THR A 89 -15.64 9.50 -14.93
CA THR A 89 -16.40 9.29 -13.69
C THR A 89 -15.66 9.74 -12.42
N ARG A 90 -14.45 10.31 -12.56
CA ARG A 90 -13.57 10.70 -11.45
C ARG A 90 -13.15 12.16 -11.55
N ASN A 91 -13.23 12.88 -10.43
CA ASN A 91 -12.79 14.27 -10.29
C ASN A 91 -11.25 14.45 -10.26
N VAL A 92 -10.49 13.36 -10.21
CA VAL A 92 -9.02 13.34 -10.18
C VAL A 92 -8.47 12.32 -11.17
N ARG A 93 -7.34 12.61 -11.81
CA ARG A 93 -6.64 11.63 -12.66
C ARG A 93 -6.04 10.54 -11.77
N ARG A 94 -6.20 9.26 -12.16
CA ARG A 94 -5.65 8.07 -11.47
C ARG A 94 -4.16 8.21 -11.12
N GLY A 95 -3.41 8.92 -11.96
CA GLY A 95 -1.98 9.14 -11.82
C GLY A 95 -1.53 10.13 -10.72
N ALA A 96 -2.42 10.94 -10.17
CA ALA A 96 -2.06 11.91 -9.12
C ALA A 96 -1.52 11.20 -7.86
N GLY A 97 -0.46 11.73 -7.25
CA GLY A 97 0.14 11.16 -6.05
C GLY A 97 -0.77 11.18 -4.83
N SER A 98 -0.54 10.27 -3.88
CA SER A 98 -1.40 10.11 -2.68
C SER A 98 -1.45 11.33 -1.75
N LEU A 99 -0.45 12.22 -1.79
CA LEU A 99 -0.48 13.50 -1.05
C LEU A 99 -1.36 14.56 -1.74
N PHE A 100 -1.56 14.45 -3.05
CA PHE A 100 -2.30 15.40 -3.88
C PHE A 100 -3.76 14.97 -4.12
N ALA A 101 -4.03 13.67 -4.10
CA ALA A 101 -5.37 13.11 -4.31
C ALA A 101 -5.61 11.87 -3.43
N SER A 102 -6.49 12.02 -2.45
CA SER A 102 -6.97 10.91 -1.61
C SER A 102 -8.13 10.18 -2.27
N GLY A 103 -8.00 8.86 -2.44
CA GLY A 103 -9.07 7.98 -2.91
C GLY A 103 -10.12 7.61 -1.84
N ARG A 104 -10.11 8.24 -0.66
CA ARG A 104 -10.97 7.91 0.49
C ARG A 104 -11.68 9.15 1.09
N GLY A 105 -11.78 10.24 0.33
CA GLY A 105 -12.34 11.53 0.78
C GLY A 105 -11.28 12.64 0.83
N ASN A 106 -11.57 13.74 1.51
CA ASN A 106 -10.69 14.93 1.53
C ASN A 106 -9.28 14.63 2.05
N VAL A 107 -8.28 15.33 1.49
CA VAL A 107 -6.92 15.38 2.05
C VAL A 107 -6.92 16.03 3.44
N LYS A 108 -5.90 15.72 4.26
CA LYS A 108 -5.76 16.23 5.62
C LYS A 108 -4.54 17.15 5.70
N LYS A 109 -4.64 18.21 6.52
CA LYS A 109 -3.50 19.09 6.82
C LYS A 109 -2.34 18.27 7.39
N LEU A 110 -1.19 18.35 6.72
CA LEU A 110 0.02 17.63 7.08
C LEU A 110 0.73 18.29 8.27
N GLN A 111 1.50 17.50 9.03
CA GLN A 111 2.40 18.02 10.07
C GLN A 111 3.61 18.73 9.42
N PRO A 112 4.15 19.82 10.00
CA PRO A 112 5.31 20.49 9.45
C PRO A 112 6.55 19.59 9.46
N MET A 113 7.38 19.71 8.42
CA MET A 113 8.68 19.02 8.38
C MET A 113 9.70 19.73 9.31
N PRO A 114 10.68 19.01 9.89
CA PRO A 114 11.84 19.63 10.50
C PRO A 114 12.62 20.47 9.47
N LYS A 115 13.30 21.53 9.94
CA LYS A 115 14.07 22.44 9.06
C LYS A 115 15.10 21.69 8.21
N ASN A 116 15.81 20.73 8.81
CA ASN A 116 16.85 19.92 8.19
C ASN A 116 16.35 18.49 7.98
N ALA A 117 15.20 18.33 7.32
CA ALA A 117 14.48 17.05 7.21
C ALA A 117 15.35 15.90 6.66
N THR A 118 15.31 14.77 7.37
CA THR A 118 15.99 13.53 6.99
C THR A 118 15.07 12.59 6.22
N LEU A 119 15.61 11.58 5.55
CA LEU A 119 14.80 10.52 4.93
C LEU A 119 13.79 9.90 5.92
N LEU A 120 14.21 9.68 7.18
CA LEU A 120 13.37 9.13 8.24
C LEU A 120 12.19 10.04 8.60
N ASP A 121 12.37 11.37 8.53
CA ASP A 121 11.27 12.33 8.72
C ASP A 121 10.25 12.24 7.57
N PHE A 122 10.69 12.04 6.33
CA PHE A 122 9.78 11.82 5.20
C PHE A 122 9.00 10.51 5.34
N PHE A 123 9.64 9.42 5.78
CA PHE A 123 8.92 8.18 6.12
C PHE A 123 7.83 8.40 7.17
N LYS A 124 8.17 9.09 8.25
CA LYS A 124 7.26 9.35 9.38
C LYS A 124 6.14 10.35 9.07
N LEU A 125 6.39 11.34 8.21
CA LEU A 125 5.50 12.50 8.04
C LEU A 125 4.86 12.61 6.66
N ARG A 126 5.34 11.87 5.64
CA ARG A 126 4.88 11.99 4.24
C ARG A 126 4.64 10.65 3.53
N PHE A 127 5.25 9.56 3.97
CA PHE A 127 5.04 8.23 3.38
C PHE A 127 4.21 7.29 4.27
N ASP A 128 3.81 7.72 5.47
CA ASP A 128 2.94 6.96 6.38
C ASP A 128 1.52 6.73 5.80
N PRO A 129 0.99 5.49 5.80
CA PRO A 129 1.62 4.24 6.23
C PRO A 129 2.53 3.63 5.16
N ALA A 130 3.83 3.55 5.45
CA ALA A 130 4.87 3.07 4.51
C ALA A 130 4.95 1.52 4.41
N ASN A 131 3.88 0.81 4.75
CA ASN A 131 3.88 -0.63 5.02
C ASN A 131 4.48 -1.48 3.90
N HIS A 132 4.11 -1.18 2.65
CA HIS A 132 4.55 -1.94 1.48
C HIS A 132 6.08 -1.91 1.30
N VAL A 133 6.69 -0.73 1.18
CA VAL A 133 8.15 -0.63 0.99
C VAL A 133 8.94 -1.18 2.19
N LEU A 134 8.39 -1.06 3.41
CA LEU A 134 8.98 -1.64 4.61
C LEU A 134 8.89 -3.18 4.63
N GLN A 135 7.80 -3.78 4.14
CA GLN A 135 7.70 -5.24 3.93
C GLN A 135 8.70 -5.70 2.86
N SER A 136 8.77 -5.00 1.72
CA SER A 136 9.68 -5.30 0.61
C SER A 136 11.15 -5.29 1.07
N ALA A 137 11.56 -4.24 1.79
CA ALA A 137 12.89 -4.16 2.40
C ALA A 137 13.13 -5.23 3.48
N THR A 138 12.11 -5.54 4.30
CA THR A 138 12.20 -6.60 5.32
C THR A 138 12.43 -7.97 4.68
N ARG A 139 11.75 -8.26 3.56
CA ARG A 139 11.91 -9.51 2.81
C ARG A 139 13.30 -9.60 2.17
N ALA A 140 13.75 -8.54 1.50
CA ALA A 140 15.09 -8.48 0.90
C ALA A 140 16.19 -8.72 1.95
N MET A 141 16.06 -8.09 3.12
CA MET A 141 16.99 -8.25 4.25
C MET A 141 16.95 -9.68 4.83
N LYS A 142 15.76 -10.24 5.08
CA LYS A 142 15.59 -11.63 5.57
C LYS A 142 16.12 -12.68 4.59
N THR A 143 16.15 -12.38 3.29
CA THR A 143 16.66 -13.27 2.23
C THR A 143 18.14 -13.03 1.90
N GLY A 144 18.85 -12.18 2.65
CA GLY A 144 20.29 -11.99 2.51
C GLY A 144 20.72 -11.24 1.24
N MET A 145 19.84 -10.40 0.69
CA MET A 145 20.17 -9.53 -0.45
C MET A 145 21.15 -8.42 -0.06
N SER A 146 21.83 -7.81 -1.03
CA SER A 146 22.83 -6.76 -0.75
C SER A 146 22.18 -5.47 -0.25
N GLU A 147 22.94 -4.65 0.48
CA GLU A 147 22.43 -3.41 1.09
C GLU A 147 21.88 -2.42 0.05
N GLU A 148 22.44 -2.41 -1.18
CA GLU A 148 21.92 -1.61 -2.30
C GLU A 148 20.51 -2.04 -2.74
N ILE A 149 20.19 -3.34 -2.65
CA ILE A 149 18.89 -3.92 -3.00
C ILE A 149 17.90 -3.70 -1.85
N ILE A 150 18.33 -3.87 -0.60
CA ILE A 150 17.49 -3.57 0.58
C ILE A 150 17.08 -2.09 0.57
N LEU A 151 18.02 -1.18 0.29
CA LEU A 151 17.73 0.25 0.14
C LEU A 151 16.84 0.53 -1.08
N ALA A 152 17.01 -0.17 -2.20
CA ALA A 152 16.13 -0.03 -3.35
C ALA A 152 14.69 -0.47 -3.02
N CYS A 153 14.52 -1.60 -2.33
CA CYS A 153 13.22 -2.08 -1.87
C CYS A 153 12.57 -1.10 -0.87
N LEU A 154 13.36 -0.47 0.02
CA LEU A 154 12.87 0.57 0.94
C LEU A 154 12.41 1.84 0.20
N CYS A 155 13.06 2.21 -0.91
CA CYS A 155 12.85 3.49 -1.56
C CYS A 155 11.95 3.45 -2.82
N HIS A 156 11.76 2.31 -3.47
CA HIS A 156 11.24 2.27 -4.86
C HIS A 156 9.91 3.00 -5.07
N ASP A 157 8.90 2.72 -4.22
CA ASP A 157 7.52 3.17 -4.44
C ASP A 157 7.08 4.37 -3.58
N VAL A 158 7.95 4.95 -2.74
CA VAL A 158 7.56 6.11 -1.91
C VAL A 158 7.21 7.34 -2.75
N VAL A 159 7.69 7.39 -4.01
CA VAL A 159 7.35 8.42 -5.00
C VAL A 159 5.89 8.38 -5.45
N LEU A 160 5.15 7.29 -5.23
CA LEU A 160 3.69 7.22 -5.48
C LEU A 160 2.89 8.25 -4.64
N ASN A 161 3.51 8.82 -3.62
CA ASN A 161 2.96 9.95 -2.86
C ASN A 161 2.97 11.27 -3.67
N LEU A 162 3.89 11.41 -4.62
CA LEU A 162 4.02 12.52 -5.57
C LEU A 162 3.32 12.23 -6.91
N ILE A 163 3.63 11.10 -7.54
CA ILE A 163 3.21 10.79 -8.93
C ILE A 163 3.21 9.28 -9.17
N LYS A 164 2.21 8.75 -9.89
CA LYS A 164 2.05 7.29 -10.11
C LYS A 164 2.44 6.77 -11.50
N PRO A 165 2.22 7.47 -12.63
CA PRO A 165 2.82 7.10 -13.90
C PRO A 165 4.34 7.18 -13.80
N ASP A 166 5.02 6.17 -14.33
CA ASP A 166 6.49 6.13 -14.45
C ASP A 166 7.26 6.32 -13.12
N HIS A 167 6.67 5.83 -12.02
CA HIS A 167 7.23 5.85 -10.66
C HIS A 167 8.63 5.24 -10.56
N GLY A 168 8.99 4.25 -11.37
CA GLY A 168 10.38 3.78 -11.45
C GLY A 168 11.33 4.91 -11.84
N TRP A 169 11.02 5.65 -12.91
CA TRP A 169 11.82 6.76 -13.40
C TRP A 169 11.78 7.97 -12.45
N TRP A 170 10.60 8.37 -11.98
CA TRP A 170 10.47 9.47 -11.02
C TRP A 170 11.14 9.17 -9.68
N GLY A 171 11.02 7.93 -9.19
CA GLY A 171 11.67 7.45 -7.97
C GLY A 171 13.19 7.42 -8.13
N ALA A 172 13.68 6.95 -9.26
CA ALA A 172 15.12 7.01 -9.56
C ALA A 172 15.62 8.46 -9.57
N GLN A 173 14.91 9.39 -10.23
CA GLN A 173 15.27 10.81 -10.24
C GLN A 173 15.23 11.44 -8.83
N LEU A 174 14.30 11.03 -7.97
CA LEU A 174 14.20 11.48 -6.57
C LEU A 174 15.40 11.05 -5.71
N PHE A 175 15.96 9.85 -5.99
CA PHE A 175 16.99 9.21 -5.17
C PHE A 175 18.42 9.29 -5.74
N GLU A 176 18.59 9.44 -7.06
CA GLU A 176 19.89 9.44 -7.76
C GLU A 176 20.97 10.38 -7.19
N PRO A 177 20.67 11.57 -6.61
CA PRO A 177 21.69 12.40 -5.97
C PRO A 177 22.21 11.87 -4.62
N TYR A 178 21.54 10.87 -4.04
CA TYR A 178 21.70 10.45 -2.64
C TYR A 178 22.07 8.98 -2.43
N VAL A 179 21.86 8.10 -3.41
CA VAL A 179 22.07 6.63 -3.28
C VAL A 179 23.06 6.08 -4.33
N PRO A 180 23.62 4.86 -4.15
CA PRO A 180 24.51 4.25 -5.14
C PRO A 180 23.84 4.05 -6.50
N GLU A 181 24.62 4.15 -7.59
CA GLU A 181 24.16 3.94 -8.98
C GLU A 181 23.36 2.64 -9.15
N LYS A 182 23.79 1.56 -8.47
CA LYS A 182 23.14 0.24 -8.47
C LYS A 182 21.74 0.26 -7.84
N THR A 183 21.56 0.98 -6.74
CA THR A 183 20.26 1.26 -6.11
C THR A 183 19.38 2.10 -7.03
N THR A 184 19.93 3.17 -7.62
CA THR A 184 19.20 4.00 -8.60
C THR A 184 18.74 3.19 -9.81
N PHE A 185 19.60 2.29 -10.34
CA PHE A 185 19.28 1.40 -11.45
C PHE A 185 18.16 0.41 -11.07
N ALA A 186 18.21 -0.17 -9.88
CA ALA A 186 17.17 -1.06 -9.37
C ALA A 186 15.81 -0.34 -9.25
N ILE A 187 15.79 0.85 -8.63
CA ILE A 187 14.59 1.69 -8.51
C ILE A 187 14.08 2.08 -9.91
N ARG A 188 14.95 2.49 -10.83
CA ARG A 188 14.57 2.96 -12.18
C ARG A 188 13.77 1.94 -12.97
N TYR A 189 14.12 0.66 -12.82
CA TYR A 189 13.73 -0.38 -13.77
C TYR A 189 12.82 -1.48 -13.19
N HIS A 190 12.58 -1.54 -11.87
CA HIS A 190 11.65 -2.51 -11.28
C HIS A 190 10.24 -2.44 -11.91
N GLN A 191 9.74 -1.23 -12.20
CA GLN A 191 8.47 -0.99 -12.88
C GLN A 191 8.42 -1.62 -14.28
N THR A 192 9.54 -1.68 -15.00
CA THR A 192 9.58 -2.34 -16.32
C THR A 192 9.41 -3.84 -16.17
N LEU A 193 10.19 -4.44 -15.25
CA LEU A 193 10.28 -5.89 -15.13
C LEU A 193 9.02 -6.54 -14.56
N ARG A 194 8.15 -5.78 -13.88
CA ARG A 194 6.86 -6.27 -13.39
C ARG A 194 5.91 -6.75 -14.50
N PHE A 195 6.08 -6.22 -15.72
CA PHE A 195 5.25 -6.62 -16.86
C PHE A 195 5.71 -7.92 -17.54
N TYR A 196 6.86 -8.47 -17.14
CA TYR A 196 7.48 -9.63 -17.80
C TYR A 196 7.77 -10.73 -16.76
N PRO A 197 7.11 -11.90 -16.85
CA PRO A 197 7.38 -13.02 -15.95
C PRO A 197 8.81 -13.54 -16.12
N ASP A 198 9.34 -14.13 -15.06
CA ASP A 198 10.72 -14.59 -14.94
C ASP A 198 10.80 -15.71 -13.87
N PRO A 199 10.35 -16.95 -14.20
CA PRO A 199 10.29 -18.04 -13.24
C PRO A 199 11.64 -18.43 -12.64
N GLU A 200 12.74 -18.22 -13.39
CA GLU A 200 14.12 -18.41 -12.90
C GLU A 200 14.46 -17.49 -11.71
N ALA A 201 13.84 -16.30 -11.67
CA ALA A 201 13.96 -15.35 -10.56
C ALA A 201 12.83 -15.49 -9.52
N GLY A 202 11.94 -16.48 -9.67
CA GLY A 202 10.75 -16.63 -8.82
C GLY A 202 9.71 -15.52 -9.01
N TYR A 203 9.56 -15.01 -10.23
CA TYR A 203 8.56 -13.99 -10.57
C TYR A 203 7.55 -14.48 -11.62
N GLU A 204 6.28 -14.52 -11.25
CA GLU A 204 5.17 -14.78 -12.19
C GLU A 204 4.34 -13.50 -12.40
N TYR A 205 3.57 -13.42 -13.48
CA TYR A 205 2.72 -12.26 -13.74
C TYR A 205 1.51 -12.29 -12.78
N PRO A 206 1.33 -11.30 -11.89
CA PRO A 206 0.31 -11.41 -10.84
C PRO A 206 -1.11 -11.17 -11.35
N ASP A 207 -2.09 -11.94 -10.90
CA ASP A 207 -3.52 -11.73 -11.21
C ASP A 207 -4.01 -10.31 -10.86
N GLN A 208 -3.45 -9.73 -9.79
CA GLN A 208 -3.71 -8.34 -9.40
C GLN A 208 -3.37 -7.33 -10.51
N TYR A 209 -2.47 -7.64 -11.44
CA TYR A 209 -2.15 -6.75 -12.56
C TYR A 209 -3.23 -6.77 -13.65
N TYR A 210 -3.95 -7.88 -13.85
CA TYR A 210 -5.16 -7.86 -14.70
C TYR A 210 -6.26 -6.96 -14.11
N ARG A 211 -6.45 -6.97 -12.78
CA ARG A 211 -7.34 -6.00 -12.08
C ARG A 211 -6.90 -4.54 -12.28
N ILE A 212 -5.59 -4.29 -12.37
CA ILE A 212 -5.00 -2.93 -12.37
C ILE A 212 -4.89 -2.34 -13.77
N PHE A 213 -4.51 -3.12 -14.78
CA PHE A 213 -4.22 -2.64 -16.14
C PHE A 213 -5.22 -3.09 -17.21
N GLY A 214 -5.89 -4.23 -16.98
CA GLY A 214 -6.80 -4.88 -17.93
C GLY A 214 -6.25 -6.19 -18.47
N THR A 215 -7.12 -7.12 -18.86
CA THR A 215 -6.75 -8.44 -19.43
C THR A 215 -6.08 -8.36 -20.80
N ASP A 216 -6.39 -7.32 -21.55
CA ASP A 216 -5.90 -6.97 -22.89
C ASP A 216 -4.74 -5.94 -22.86
N TYR A 217 -4.23 -5.59 -21.67
CA TYR A 217 -3.17 -4.60 -21.55
C TYR A 217 -1.83 -5.07 -22.14
N THR A 218 -1.32 -4.30 -23.10
CA THR A 218 0.04 -4.46 -23.64
C THR A 218 0.94 -3.31 -23.16
N PRO A 219 2.15 -3.57 -22.62
CA PRO A 219 3.08 -2.51 -22.24
C PRO A 219 3.46 -1.62 -23.44
N PRO A 220 3.52 -0.28 -23.28
CA PRO A 220 3.83 0.61 -24.39
C PRO A 220 5.28 0.44 -24.89
N PRO A 221 5.59 0.80 -26.16
CA PRO A 221 6.84 0.38 -26.82
C PRO A 221 8.15 0.73 -26.10
N HIS A 222 8.18 1.81 -25.32
CA HIS A 222 9.37 2.19 -24.54
C HIS A 222 9.64 1.26 -23.34
N ILE A 223 8.59 0.65 -22.76
CA ILE A 223 8.71 -0.37 -21.70
C ILE A 223 9.31 -1.64 -22.28
N GLU A 224 8.86 -2.09 -23.46
CA GLU A 224 9.43 -3.29 -24.10
C GLU A 224 10.88 -3.05 -24.59
N ALA A 225 11.18 -1.86 -25.11
CA ALA A 225 12.55 -1.48 -25.44
C ALA A 225 13.45 -1.47 -24.19
N THR A 226 12.93 -1.01 -23.05
CA THR A 226 13.63 -1.04 -21.75
C THR A 226 13.81 -2.48 -21.26
N TYR A 227 12.81 -3.36 -21.38
CA TYR A 227 12.94 -4.78 -21.04
C TYR A 227 14.02 -5.48 -21.88
N LYS A 228 14.07 -5.22 -23.19
CA LYS A 228 15.09 -5.76 -24.10
C LYS A 228 16.50 -5.26 -23.77
N MET A 229 16.64 -4.01 -23.34
CA MET A 229 17.90 -3.50 -22.79
C MET A 229 18.26 -4.24 -21.49
N LEU A 230 17.31 -4.37 -20.56
CA LEU A 230 17.53 -4.97 -19.25
C LEU A 230 17.97 -6.44 -19.31
N LYS A 231 17.33 -7.30 -20.14
CA LYS A 231 17.73 -8.71 -20.30
C LYS A 231 19.16 -8.89 -20.81
N ASN A 232 19.78 -7.85 -21.39
CA ASN A 232 21.16 -7.84 -21.85
C ASN A 232 22.11 -7.06 -20.91
N HIS A 233 21.62 -6.51 -19.80
CA HIS A 233 22.41 -5.68 -18.91
C HIS A 233 23.01 -6.47 -17.73
N LYS A 234 24.28 -6.20 -17.40
CA LYS A 234 25.03 -6.82 -16.28
C LYS A 234 24.36 -6.71 -14.90
N TRP A 235 23.40 -5.79 -14.74
CA TRP A 235 22.63 -5.55 -13.52
C TRP A 235 21.15 -5.95 -13.67
N TYR A 236 20.81 -6.90 -14.54
CA TYR A 236 19.43 -7.36 -14.72
C TYR A 236 18.75 -7.78 -13.40
N MET A 237 19.48 -8.45 -12.51
CA MET A 237 18.95 -8.95 -11.24
C MET A 237 18.63 -7.83 -10.24
N GLU A 238 19.23 -6.65 -10.34
CA GLU A 238 19.02 -5.56 -9.37
C GLU A 238 17.57 -5.06 -9.36
N PRO A 239 16.97 -4.60 -10.48
CA PRO A 239 15.54 -4.29 -10.54
C PRO A 239 14.67 -5.53 -10.42
N ARG A 240 15.09 -6.71 -10.93
CA ARG A 240 14.28 -7.94 -10.84
C ARG A 240 14.04 -8.36 -9.39
N LEU A 241 15.06 -8.27 -8.54
CA LEU A 241 14.93 -8.60 -7.12
C LEU A 241 14.08 -7.55 -6.37
N VAL A 242 14.08 -6.28 -6.78
CA VAL A 242 13.09 -5.31 -6.28
C VAL A 242 11.68 -5.71 -6.71
N THR A 243 11.44 -6.01 -7.99
CA THR A 243 10.14 -6.49 -8.51
C THR A 243 9.64 -7.75 -7.80
N VAL A 244 10.54 -8.67 -7.41
CA VAL A 244 10.19 -9.87 -6.62
C VAL A 244 9.79 -9.49 -5.18
N ASN A 245 10.48 -8.56 -4.53
CA ASN A 245 10.13 -8.16 -3.17
C ASN A 245 8.89 -7.25 -3.10
N ASP A 246 8.61 -6.44 -4.12
CA ASP A 246 7.34 -5.72 -4.35
C ASP A 246 6.15 -6.69 -4.28
N LEU A 247 6.13 -7.72 -5.15
CA LEU A 247 5.01 -8.68 -5.22
C LEU A 247 4.65 -9.33 -3.89
N TYR A 248 5.65 -9.63 -3.05
CA TYR A 248 5.45 -10.30 -1.77
C TYR A 248 5.33 -9.34 -0.56
N ALA A 249 5.02 -8.05 -0.81
CA ALA A 249 4.95 -7.00 0.21
C ALA A 249 3.53 -6.41 0.41
N PHE A 250 2.53 -7.29 0.50
CA PHE A 250 1.11 -6.93 0.66
C PHE A 250 0.40 -7.69 1.80
N ASP A 251 1.12 -8.26 2.76
CA ASP A 251 0.52 -8.87 3.96
C ASP A 251 -0.20 -7.80 4.81
N PRO A 252 -1.52 -7.91 5.04
CA PRO A 252 -2.28 -6.92 5.80
C PRO A 252 -1.96 -6.92 7.31
N ASN A 253 -1.40 -8.00 7.83
CA ASN A 253 -1.10 -8.23 9.25
C ASN A 253 0.36 -7.96 9.61
N ALA A 254 1.23 -7.70 8.62
CA ALA A 254 2.66 -7.51 8.81
C ALA A 254 2.99 -6.32 9.74
N LYS A 255 3.65 -6.62 10.86
CA LYS A 255 4.23 -5.62 11.76
C LYS A 255 5.57 -5.16 11.22
N VAL A 256 5.60 -3.96 10.64
CA VAL A 256 6.80 -3.31 10.08
C VAL A 256 7.38 -2.27 11.03
N SER A 257 8.68 -2.00 10.89
CA SER A 257 9.33 -0.78 11.37
C SER A 257 10.45 -0.38 10.41
N ILE A 258 10.89 0.88 10.48
CA ILE A 258 12.05 1.39 9.75
C ILE A 258 13.38 1.14 10.48
N ASP A 259 13.33 0.85 11.80
CA ASP A 259 14.51 0.69 12.66
C ASP A 259 15.58 -0.27 12.10
N PRO A 260 15.23 -1.46 11.54
CA PRO A 260 16.22 -2.40 11.00
C PRO A 260 17.04 -1.85 9.82
N PHE A 261 16.56 -0.80 9.15
CA PHE A 261 17.21 -0.21 7.99
C PHE A 261 18.00 1.06 8.32
N MET A 262 17.92 1.59 9.54
CA MET A 262 18.58 2.86 9.91
C MET A 262 20.09 2.83 9.66
N ASP A 263 20.72 1.68 9.93
CA ASP A 263 22.15 1.43 9.67
C ASP A 263 22.49 1.39 8.18
N ILE A 264 21.62 0.79 7.36
CA ILE A 264 21.77 0.71 5.89
C ILE A 264 21.60 2.10 5.27
N VAL A 265 20.59 2.86 5.72
CA VAL A 265 20.41 4.27 5.36
C VAL A 265 21.64 5.08 5.78
N GLY A 266 22.15 4.90 7.00
CA GLY A 266 23.35 5.58 7.49
C GLY A 266 24.63 5.27 6.71
N ARG A 267 24.75 4.07 6.11
CA ARG A 267 25.87 3.67 5.26
C ARG A 267 25.76 4.17 3.81
N HIS A 268 24.56 4.11 3.22
CA HIS A 268 24.38 4.26 1.77
C HIS A 268 23.58 5.49 1.32
N PHE A 269 22.85 6.16 2.21
CA PHE A 269 22.11 7.37 1.90
C PHE A 269 22.90 8.63 2.27
N LYS A 270 23.33 9.38 1.26
CA LYS A 270 24.08 10.64 1.38
C LYS A 270 23.16 11.79 1.83
N GLN A 271 22.71 11.74 3.08
CA GLN A 271 21.83 12.73 3.69
C GLN A 271 22.43 14.16 3.60
N PRO A 272 21.77 15.14 2.95
CA PRO A 272 22.20 16.54 2.98
C PRO A 272 22.09 17.10 4.40
N LYS A 273 23.06 17.94 4.80
CA LYS A 273 23.17 18.56 6.13
C LYS A 273 22.10 19.62 6.35
N GLU A 274 21.73 20.28 5.27
CA GLU A 274 20.69 21.30 5.15
C GLU A 274 19.27 20.72 5.16
N GLY A 275 19.12 19.42 4.94
CA GLY A 275 17.82 18.73 4.81
C GLY A 275 17.42 18.45 3.36
N LEU A 276 16.68 17.37 3.13
CA LEU A 276 16.22 16.99 1.79
C LEU A 276 15.28 18.06 1.23
N GLY A 277 15.64 18.60 0.06
CA GLY A 277 14.90 19.68 -0.59
C GLY A 277 15.37 21.09 -0.24
N MET A 278 16.27 21.24 0.75
CA MET A 278 16.97 22.51 1.03
C MET A 278 18.36 22.55 0.37
N ASP A 279 18.77 21.45 -0.25
CA ASP A 279 20.04 21.25 -0.92
C ASP A 279 19.98 21.61 -2.42
N ASN A 280 21.15 21.71 -3.05
CA ASN A 280 21.30 22.06 -4.47
C ASN A 280 21.23 20.84 -5.43
N SER A 281 20.56 19.75 -5.06
CA SER A 281 20.39 18.60 -5.96
C SER A 281 19.35 18.88 -7.05
N PRO A 282 19.43 18.22 -8.22
CA PRO A 282 18.40 18.36 -9.27
C PRO A 282 17.01 17.93 -8.76
N SER A 283 16.93 17.01 -7.81
CA SER A 283 15.69 16.48 -7.23
C SER A 283 15.15 17.29 -6.05
N ALA A 284 15.88 18.29 -5.54
CA ALA A 284 15.52 19.02 -4.33
C ALA A 284 14.12 19.69 -4.42
N HIS A 285 13.70 20.08 -5.62
CA HIS A 285 12.35 20.56 -5.86
C HIS A 285 11.27 19.49 -5.57
N MET A 286 11.50 18.24 -5.96
CA MET A 286 10.61 17.10 -5.71
C MET A 286 10.44 16.85 -4.21
N TRP A 287 11.54 16.90 -3.45
CA TRP A 287 11.52 16.80 -1.99
C TRP A 287 10.73 17.93 -1.34
N ARG A 288 10.81 19.18 -1.84
CA ARG A 288 9.95 20.28 -1.37
C ARG A 288 8.48 20.07 -1.72
N THR A 289 8.17 19.61 -2.93
CA THR A 289 6.80 19.30 -3.37
C THR A 289 6.17 18.17 -2.55
N ILE A 290 6.95 17.15 -2.13
CA ILE A 290 6.52 16.12 -1.18
C ILE A 290 6.39 16.71 0.24
N ALA A 291 7.32 17.58 0.66
CA ALA A 291 7.32 18.19 1.99
C ALA A 291 6.12 19.12 2.21
N ASN A 292 5.68 19.87 1.19
CA ASN A 292 4.61 20.86 1.33
C ASN A 292 3.75 20.93 0.05
N PRO A 293 2.87 19.94 -0.20
CA PRO A 293 2.04 19.87 -1.42
C PRO A 293 1.02 21.02 -1.53
N ASP A 294 0.67 21.66 -0.41
CA ASP A 294 -0.17 22.86 -0.34
C ASP A 294 0.60 24.17 -0.65
N SER A 295 1.92 24.10 -0.90
CA SER A 295 2.77 25.26 -1.19
C SER A 295 2.69 25.69 -2.66
N PRO A 296 2.69 26.99 -2.96
CA PRO A 296 2.89 27.48 -4.33
C PRO A 296 4.35 27.39 -4.82
N LEU A 297 5.31 27.13 -3.91
CA LEU A 297 6.78 27.11 -4.13
C LEU A 297 7.50 26.08 -3.22
#